data_AF-A0A254QH56-F1
#
_entry.id   AF-A0A254QH56-F1
#
_cell.length_a   1.000
_cell.length_b   1.000
_cell.length_c   1.000
_cell.angle_alpha   90.00
_cell.angle_beta   90.00
_cell.angle_gamma   90.00
#
_symmetry.space_group_name_H-M   'P 1'
#
loop_
_entity.id
_entity.type
_entity.pdbx_description
1 polymer ?
#
loop_
_entity_poly.entity_id
_entity_poly.type
_entity_poly.pdbx_seq_one_letter_code
_entity_poly.pdbx_strand_id
1 'polypeptide(L)'
;MKKKPLDPYAYIENAFLDRQRDESEDLPKISSYLSGKKKRVGKYQKTEMRAPRPRVAEHDSQLNPKLTQVLEQLPKTVTFLSSVFDDEVTAHYYTGEFKETREQMIERLLDPQLSLEETSRLLGVCPATVRRYTNRGWLNHHRTAGGQRRFKLSDIVLFVDKHGRFPK
;
A
#
# COMPACT_ATOMS: atom_id res chain seq x y z
N MET A 1 -19.06 34.50 -20.72
CA MET A 1 -18.34 34.51 -22.01
C MET A 1 -18.82 33.31 -22.82
N LYS A 2 -19.51 33.53 -23.95
CA LYS A 2 -20.01 32.43 -24.80
C LYS A 2 -18.83 31.81 -25.53
N LYS A 3 -18.57 30.51 -25.35
CA LYS A 3 -17.52 29.78 -26.07
C LYS A 3 -17.93 29.67 -27.54
N LYS A 4 -17.07 30.12 -28.45
CA LYS A 4 -17.32 29.97 -29.90
C LYS A 4 -17.29 28.48 -30.26
N PRO A 5 -18.20 27.99 -31.11
CA PRO A 5 -18.19 26.60 -31.56
C PRO A 5 -16.92 26.32 -32.37
N LEU A 6 -16.31 25.16 -32.15
CA LEU A 6 -15.10 24.73 -32.86
C LEU A 6 -15.49 24.38 -34.30
N ASP A 7 -14.96 25.12 -35.26
CA ASP A 7 -15.11 24.80 -36.68
C ASP A 7 -13.97 23.85 -37.12
N PRO A 8 -14.26 22.58 -37.42
CA PRO A 8 -13.25 21.58 -37.75
C PRO A 8 -12.54 21.88 -39.07
N TYR A 9 -13.20 22.50 -40.05
CA TYR A 9 -12.57 22.83 -41.34
C TYR A 9 -11.54 23.95 -41.19
N ALA A 10 -11.90 25.02 -40.48
CA ALA A 10 -10.98 26.11 -40.18
C ALA A 10 -9.78 25.65 -39.34
N TYR A 11 -9.96 24.68 -38.44
CA TYR A 11 -8.87 24.10 -37.67
C TYR A 11 -7.87 23.35 -38.55
N ILE A 12 -8.36 22.58 -39.53
CA ILE A 12 -7.52 21.81 -40.45
C ILE A 12 -6.78 22.75 -41.41
N GLU A 13 -7.45 23.74 -42.01
CA GLU A 13 -6.80 24.69 -42.92
C GLU A 13 -5.69 25.50 -42.23
N ASN A 14 -5.91 25.93 -40.98
CA ASN A 14 -4.89 26.63 -40.20
C ASN A 14 -3.71 25.75 -39.78
N ALA A 15 -3.86 24.42 -39.78
CA ALA A 15 -2.78 23.48 -39.47
C ALA A 15 -1.87 23.22 -40.68
N PHE A 16 -2.37 23.42 -41.90
CA PHE A 16 -1.63 23.20 -43.15
C PHE A 16 -1.02 24.46 -43.75
N LEU A 17 -1.53 25.64 -43.41
CA LEU A 17 -0.86 26.89 -43.72
C LEU A 17 0.32 27.05 -42.76
N ASP A 18 1.55 27.00 -43.28
CA ASP A 18 2.72 27.55 -42.61
C ASP A 18 2.45 29.03 -42.35
N ARG A 19 1.86 29.34 -41.18
CA ARG A 19 1.89 30.69 -40.65
C ARG A 19 3.36 31.07 -40.63
N GLN A 20 3.74 32.05 -41.45
CA GLN A 20 4.89 32.88 -41.11
C GLN A 20 4.65 33.30 -39.67
N ARG A 21 5.42 32.69 -38.75
CA ARG A 21 5.32 32.99 -37.33
C ARG A 21 5.49 34.49 -37.23
N ASP A 22 4.50 35.19 -36.70
CA ASP A 22 4.66 36.59 -36.35
C ASP A 22 5.95 36.68 -35.51
N GLU A 23 6.89 37.54 -35.93
CA GLU A 23 8.22 37.73 -35.32
C GLU A 23 8.16 38.30 -33.88
N SER A 24 6.99 38.21 -33.21
CA SER A 24 6.71 38.76 -31.90
C SER A 24 6.89 37.77 -30.74
N GLU A 25 7.14 36.48 -31.01
CA GLU A 25 7.65 35.60 -29.97
C GLU A 25 9.16 35.87 -29.78
N ASP A 26 9.49 36.49 -28.65
CA ASP A 26 10.85 36.77 -28.15
C ASP A 26 11.67 35.48 -27.93
N LEU A 27 11.94 34.76 -29.02
CA LEU A 27 12.88 33.66 -29.04
C LEU A 27 14.29 34.28 -29.08
N PRO A 28 15.17 33.94 -28.13
CA PRO A 28 16.52 34.49 -28.12
C PRO A 28 17.26 34.08 -29.40
N LYS A 29 17.60 35.08 -30.23
CA LYS A 29 18.39 34.89 -31.46
C LYS A 29 19.69 34.15 -31.12
N ILE A 30 20.12 33.23 -31.98
CA ILE A 30 21.36 32.44 -31.82
C ILE A 30 22.60 33.31 -31.51
N SER A 31 22.64 34.54 -32.02
CA SER A 31 23.69 35.53 -31.73
C SER A 31 23.81 35.91 -30.24
N SER A 32 22.74 35.81 -29.46
CA SER A 32 22.73 36.06 -28.01
C SER A 32 23.46 34.98 -27.20
N TYR A 33 23.66 33.79 -27.79
CA TYR A 33 24.44 32.71 -27.18
C TYR A 33 25.93 32.81 -27.55
N LEU A 34 26.25 33.36 -28.73
CA LEU A 34 27.62 33.59 -29.20
C LEU A 34 28.26 34.84 -28.56
N SER A 35 27.47 35.88 -28.28
CA SER A 35 27.93 37.06 -27.54
C SER A 35 27.77 36.80 -26.03
N GLY A 36 28.86 36.51 -25.33
CA GLY A 36 28.90 36.01 -23.95
C GLY A 36 28.30 36.87 -22.81
N LYS A 37 27.33 37.75 -23.07
CA LYS A 37 26.58 38.49 -22.04
C LYS A 37 25.32 37.70 -21.62
N LYS A 38 25.51 36.74 -20.71
CA LYS A 38 24.42 36.01 -20.05
C LYS A 38 23.54 36.98 -19.24
N LYS A 39 22.27 37.17 -19.61
CA LYS A 39 21.24 37.72 -18.69
C LYS A 39 21.13 36.78 -17.49
N ARG A 40 21.34 37.30 -16.27
CA ARG A 40 21.22 36.54 -15.02
C ARG A 40 19.75 36.23 -14.77
N VAL A 41 19.24 35.14 -15.34
CA VAL A 41 17.96 34.55 -14.94
C VAL A 41 18.07 34.19 -13.46
N GLY A 42 17.07 34.56 -12.66
CA GLY A 42 17.07 34.46 -11.19
C GLY A 42 17.60 33.11 -10.70
N LYS A 43 18.46 33.14 -9.68
CA LYS A 43 19.08 31.95 -9.09
C LYS A 43 17.98 30.93 -8.78
N TYR A 44 18.03 29.75 -9.43
CA TYR A 44 17.31 28.58 -8.99
C TYR A 44 17.67 28.35 -7.52
N GLN A 45 16.75 28.66 -6.62
CA GLN A 45 16.86 28.26 -5.22
C GLN A 45 16.83 26.74 -5.23
N LYS A 46 17.96 26.09 -4.91
CA LYS A 46 17.98 24.64 -4.73
C LYS A 46 17.06 24.35 -3.56
N THR A 47 15.85 23.88 -3.84
CA THR A 47 15.02 23.27 -2.81
C THR A 47 15.86 22.15 -2.21
N GLU A 48 16.27 22.30 -0.96
CA GLU A 48 16.95 21.22 -0.25
C GLU A 48 16.05 19.99 -0.38
N MET A 49 16.58 18.90 -0.92
CA MET A 49 15.88 17.65 -1.12
C MET A 49 15.49 17.08 0.25
N ARG A 50 14.40 17.59 0.81
CA ARG A 50 13.76 17.02 1.99
C ARG A 50 12.85 15.93 1.47
N ALA A 51 13.15 14.69 1.86
CA ALA A 51 12.23 13.60 1.64
C ALA A 51 10.83 14.06 2.11
N PRO A 52 9.78 13.90 1.28
CA PRO A 52 8.43 14.26 1.68
C PRO A 52 8.15 13.62 3.04
N ARG A 53 7.92 14.43 4.08
CA ARG A 53 7.55 13.88 5.39
C ARG A 53 6.29 13.05 5.16
N PRO A 54 6.27 11.77 5.59
CA PRO A 54 5.07 10.97 5.47
C PRO A 54 3.94 11.74 6.15
N ARG A 55 2.85 11.98 5.42
CA ARG A 55 1.64 12.56 6.01
C ARG A 55 1.16 11.55 7.05
N VAL A 56 1.47 11.80 8.32
CA VAL A 56 0.80 11.13 9.42
C VAL A 56 -0.63 11.62 9.33
N ALA A 57 -1.52 10.80 8.81
CA ALA A 57 -2.92 11.06 9.00
C ALA A 57 -3.16 10.92 10.51
N GLU A 58 -3.57 12.02 11.14
CA GLU A 58 -4.07 12.01 12.52
C GLU A 58 -5.38 11.23 12.51
N HIS A 59 -5.27 9.90 12.47
CA HIS A 59 -6.40 9.02 12.69
C HIS A 59 -6.52 8.81 14.19
N ASP A 60 -7.70 9.07 14.73
CA ASP A 60 -8.05 8.71 16.09
C ASP A 60 -7.67 7.25 16.29
N SER A 61 -6.72 7.03 17.19
CA SER A 61 -6.06 5.72 17.40
C SER A 61 -6.99 4.71 18.11
N GLN A 62 -8.25 5.07 18.27
CA GLN A 62 -9.24 4.34 19.03
C GLN A 62 -9.77 3.18 18.20
N LEU A 63 -9.54 1.95 18.67
CA LEU A 63 -10.20 0.77 18.13
C LEU A 63 -11.71 0.92 18.28
N ASN A 64 -12.46 0.35 17.33
CA ASN A 64 -13.92 0.34 17.42
C ASN A 64 -14.36 -0.28 18.76
N PRO A 65 -15.28 0.34 19.53
CA PRO A 65 -15.63 -0.12 20.87
C PRO A 65 -16.19 -1.55 20.87
N LYS A 66 -16.90 -1.93 19.81
CA LYS A 66 -17.38 -3.28 19.58
C LYS A 66 -16.24 -4.30 19.48
N LEU A 67 -15.15 -3.96 18.79
CA LEU A 67 -13.99 -4.85 18.65
C LEU A 67 -13.24 -5.00 19.97
N THR A 68 -13.14 -3.93 20.76
CA THR A 68 -12.55 -3.96 22.10
C THR A 68 -13.28 -4.93 23.02
N GLN A 69 -14.61 -4.86 23.05
CA GLN A 69 -15.43 -5.80 23.84
C GLN A 69 -15.23 -7.25 23.39
N VAL A 70 -15.14 -7.49 22.07
CA VAL A 70 -14.86 -8.84 21.54
C VAL A 70 -13.50 -9.34 22.01
N LEU A 71 -12.44 -8.51 21.94
CA LEU A 71 -11.10 -8.87 22.39
C LEU A 71 -11.04 -9.23 23.89
N GLU A 72 -11.77 -8.50 24.73
CA GLU A 72 -11.86 -8.79 26.17
C GLU A 72 -12.52 -10.14 26.47
N GLN A 73 -13.52 -10.52 25.65
CA GLN A 73 -14.27 -11.77 25.82
C GLN A 73 -13.61 -12.97 25.13
N LEU A 74 -12.85 -12.73 24.06
CA LEU A 74 -12.22 -13.73 23.19
C LEU A 74 -11.47 -14.86 23.94
N PRO A 75 -10.55 -14.58 24.87
CA PRO A 75 -9.79 -15.65 25.51
C PRO A 75 -10.69 -16.61 26.28
N LYS A 76 -11.68 -16.07 27.02
CA LYS A 76 -12.63 -16.86 27.81
C LYS A 76 -13.53 -17.71 26.91
N THR A 77 -14.02 -17.13 25.81
CA THR A 77 -14.90 -17.84 24.89
C THR A 77 -14.16 -18.94 24.16
N VAL A 78 -12.90 -18.72 23.73
CA VAL A 78 -12.09 -19.75 23.08
C VAL A 78 -11.78 -20.90 24.04
N THR A 79 -11.38 -20.62 25.28
CA THR A 79 -11.12 -21.68 26.27
C THR A 79 -12.38 -22.49 26.58
N PHE A 80 -13.53 -21.83 26.66
CA PHE A 80 -14.83 -22.49 26.84
C PHE A 80 -15.18 -23.36 25.63
N LEU A 81 -15.06 -22.80 24.42
CA LEU A 81 -15.37 -23.52 23.18
C LEU A 81 -14.47 -24.73 22.93
N SER A 82 -13.21 -24.67 23.37
CA SER A 82 -12.26 -25.77 23.24
C SER A 82 -12.45 -26.87 24.27
N SER A 83 -13.00 -26.55 25.46
CA SER A 83 -13.15 -27.52 26.55
C SER A 83 -14.51 -28.20 26.60
N VAL A 84 -15.55 -27.55 26.10
CA VAL A 84 -16.94 -28.00 26.26
C VAL A 84 -17.47 -28.76 25.05
N PHE A 85 -16.91 -28.55 23.85
CA PHE A 85 -17.49 -29.04 22.61
C PHE A 85 -16.52 -29.89 21.82
N ASP A 86 -17.04 -31.03 21.33
CA ASP A 86 -16.35 -32.00 20.48
C ASP A 86 -16.99 -32.11 19.10
N ASP A 87 -16.26 -32.72 18.16
CA ASP A 87 -16.68 -32.86 16.76
C ASP A 87 -17.67 -34.02 16.53
N GLU A 88 -17.88 -34.89 17.53
CA GLU A 88 -18.71 -36.11 17.43
C GLU A 88 -20.12 -35.84 16.87
N VAL A 89 -20.80 -34.85 17.45
CA VAL A 89 -22.17 -34.48 17.03
C VAL A 89 -22.17 -33.97 15.59
N THR A 90 -21.18 -33.16 15.21
CA THR A 90 -21.13 -32.56 13.87
C THR A 90 -20.78 -33.58 12.79
N ALA A 91 -19.97 -34.58 13.10
CA ALA A 91 -19.60 -35.65 12.17
C ALA A 91 -20.82 -36.44 11.67
N HIS A 92 -21.91 -36.51 12.44
CA HIS A 92 -23.15 -37.18 12.02
C HIS A 92 -23.91 -36.44 10.91
N TYR A 93 -23.69 -35.13 10.73
CA TYR A 93 -24.43 -34.32 9.75
C TYR A 93 -23.69 -34.17 8.41
N TYR A 94 -22.37 -34.38 8.39
CA TYR A 94 -21.55 -34.21 7.20
C TYR A 94 -21.08 -35.56 6.66
N THR A 95 -21.20 -35.77 5.36
CA THR A 95 -20.97 -37.07 4.70
C THR A 95 -19.50 -37.42 4.45
N GLY A 96 -18.55 -36.70 5.06
CA GLY A 96 -17.11 -36.92 4.87
C GLY A 96 -16.27 -36.48 6.06
N GLU A 97 -15.05 -36.99 6.12
CA GLU A 97 -14.07 -36.60 7.13
C GLU A 97 -13.70 -35.12 6.98
N PHE A 98 -13.60 -34.42 8.11
CA PHE A 98 -13.17 -33.03 8.11
C PHE A 98 -11.71 -32.91 7.69
N LYS A 99 -11.41 -31.85 6.92
CA LYS A 99 -10.04 -31.57 6.45
C LYS A 99 -9.08 -31.21 7.58
N GLU A 100 -9.61 -30.68 8.68
CA GLU A 100 -8.88 -30.21 9.84
C GLU A 100 -9.67 -30.56 11.10
N THR A 101 -8.97 -30.77 12.22
CA THR A 101 -9.61 -30.94 13.53
C THR A 101 -10.15 -29.60 14.03
N ARG A 102 -11.08 -29.63 14.99
CA ARG A 102 -11.54 -28.41 15.68
C ARG A 102 -10.42 -27.53 16.20
N GLU A 103 -9.40 -28.12 16.81
CA GLU A 103 -8.27 -27.38 17.37
C GLU A 103 -7.48 -26.65 16.27
N GLN A 104 -7.22 -27.31 15.14
CA GLN A 104 -6.56 -26.71 13.98
C GLN A 104 -7.41 -25.59 13.36
N MET A 105 -8.73 -25.77 13.32
CA MET A 105 -9.66 -24.72 12.88
C MET A 105 -9.58 -23.50 13.80
N ILE A 106 -9.59 -23.69 15.12
CA ILE A 106 -9.46 -22.61 16.11
C ILE A 106 -8.11 -21.91 15.96
N GLU A 107 -7.00 -22.65 15.84
CA GLU A 107 -5.66 -22.09 15.63
C GLU A 107 -5.64 -21.19 14.38
N ARG A 108 -6.19 -21.67 13.26
CA ARG A 108 -6.26 -20.90 12.00
C ARG A 108 -7.11 -19.64 12.11
N LEU A 109 -8.15 -19.65 12.95
CA LEU A 109 -8.99 -18.48 13.20
C LEU A 109 -8.30 -17.45 14.09
N LEU A 110 -7.54 -17.90 15.09
CA LEU A 110 -6.78 -17.04 16.01
C LEU A 110 -5.53 -16.45 15.37
N ASP A 111 -4.82 -17.24 14.57
CA ASP A 111 -3.59 -16.84 13.89
C ASP A 111 -3.75 -17.03 12.36
N PRO A 112 -4.52 -16.14 11.71
CA PRO A 112 -4.82 -16.27 10.30
C PRO A 112 -3.58 -16.06 9.43
N GLN A 113 -3.56 -16.79 8.31
CA GLN A 113 -2.55 -16.60 7.28
C GLN A 113 -2.89 -15.39 6.41
N LEU A 114 -2.07 -14.36 6.50
CA LEU A 114 -2.18 -13.13 5.74
C LEU A 114 -1.38 -13.18 4.44
N SER A 115 -1.90 -12.49 3.43
CA SER A 115 -1.25 -12.22 2.17
C SER A 115 -0.20 -11.11 2.31
N LEU A 116 0.64 -10.98 1.27
CA LEU A 116 1.60 -9.88 1.16
C LEU A 116 0.91 -8.50 1.22
N GLU A 117 -0.24 -8.37 0.59
CA GLU A 117 -0.98 -7.12 0.54
C GLU A 117 -1.53 -6.75 1.91
N GLU A 118 -2.22 -7.66 2.58
CA GLU A 118 -2.77 -7.44 3.93
C GLU A 118 -1.66 -7.06 4.90
N THR A 119 -0.55 -7.79 4.89
CA THR A 119 0.63 -7.51 5.72
C THR A 119 1.18 -6.11 5.45
N SER A 120 1.24 -5.69 4.18
CA SER A 120 1.72 -4.36 3.81
C SER A 120 0.80 -3.24 4.30
N ARG A 121 -0.53 -3.47 4.29
CA ARG A 121 -1.53 -2.54 4.81
C ARG A 121 -1.45 -2.42 6.33
N LEU A 122 -1.31 -3.55 7.05
CA LEU A 122 -1.17 -3.56 8.51
C LEU A 122 0.08 -2.81 8.99
N LEU A 123 1.22 -3.04 8.33
CA LEU A 123 2.47 -2.36 8.68
C LEU A 123 2.55 -0.91 8.14
N GLY A 124 1.67 -0.53 7.21
CA GLY A 124 1.69 0.77 6.56
C GLY A 124 2.92 0.98 5.68
N VAL A 125 3.37 -0.05 4.96
CA VAL A 125 4.55 -0.02 4.08
C VAL A 125 4.21 -0.55 2.67
N CYS A 126 5.08 -0.31 1.69
CA CYS A 126 4.92 -0.88 0.35
C CYS A 126 5.14 -2.41 0.35
N PRO A 127 4.42 -3.20 -0.48
CA PRO A 127 4.65 -4.64 -0.63
C PRO A 127 6.11 -5.00 -0.96
N ALA A 128 6.84 -4.14 -1.68
CA ALA A 128 8.26 -4.33 -1.95
C ALA A 128 9.11 -4.30 -0.67
N THR A 129 8.74 -3.48 0.31
CA THR A 129 9.41 -3.38 1.61
C THR A 129 9.18 -4.65 2.43
N VAL A 130 7.96 -5.19 2.45
CA VAL A 130 7.68 -6.48 3.11
C VAL A 130 8.52 -7.59 2.49
N ARG A 131 8.66 -7.63 1.16
CA ARG A 131 9.55 -8.58 0.48
C ARG A 131 11.01 -8.41 0.95
N ARG A 132 11.50 -7.18 1.10
CA ARG A 132 12.84 -6.92 1.65
C ARG A 132 12.98 -7.45 3.07
N TYR A 133 11.98 -7.27 3.94
CA TYR A 133 12.00 -7.81 5.31
C TYR A 133 12.10 -9.33 5.32
N THR A 134 11.34 -10.02 4.46
CA THR A 134 11.44 -11.48 4.33
C THR A 134 12.79 -11.95 3.79
N ASN A 135 13.33 -11.26 2.78
CA ASN A 135 14.62 -11.63 2.20
C ASN A 135 15.79 -11.37 3.17
N ARG A 136 15.63 -10.43 4.12
CA ARG A 136 16.58 -10.16 5.20
C ARG A 136 16.43 -11.11 6.39
N GLY A 137 15.40 -11.95 6.41
CA GLY A 137 15.10 -12.86 7.52
C GLY A 137 14.50 -12.17 8.76
N TRP A 138 14.02 -10.93 8.64
CA TRP A 138 13.42 -10.21 9.77
C TRP A 138 11.97 -10.62 10.01
N LEU A 139 11.25 -10.92 8.92
CA LEU A 139 9.86 -11.33 8.96
C LEU A 139 9.74 -12.76 8.45
N ASN A 140 9.24 -13.64 9.31
CA ASN A 140 8.95 -15.03 8.97
C ASN A 140 7.87 -15.10 7.89
N HIS A 141 8.02 -16.05 6.98
CA HIS A 141 7.04 -16.27 5.92
C HIS A 141 6.99 -17.74 5.52
N HIS A 142 5.80 -18.16 5.09
CA HIS A 142 5.60 -19.44 4.43
C HIS A 142 5.31 -19.19 2.96
N ARG A 143 5.57 -20.20 2.12
CA ARG A 143 5.22 -20.16 0.70
C ARG A 143 4.12 -21.14 0.42
N THR A 144 3.14 -20.72 -0.37
CA THR A 144 2.15 -21.64 -0.93
C THR A 144 2.79 -22.49 -2.03
N ALA A 145 2.08 -23.54 -2.47
CA ALA A 145 2.49 -24.34 -3.62
C ALA A 145 2.75 -23.50 -4.89
N GLY A 146 2.01 -22.40 -5.06
CA GLY A 146 2.22 -21.42 -6.14
C GLY A 146 3.34 -20.39 -5.90
N GLY A 147 4.17 -20.57 -4.86
CA GLY A 147 5.30 -19.71 -4.54
C GLY A 147 4.95 -18.35 -3.92
N GLN A 148 3.67 -18.09 -3.65
CA GLN A 148 3.21 -16.84 -3.02
C GLN A 148 3.61 -16.81 -1.54
N ARG A 149 4.00 -15.63 -1.04
CA ARG A 149 4.36 -15.45 0.38
C ARG A 149 3.09 -15.28 1.23
N ARG A 150 3.04 -16.00 2.34
CA ARG A 150 2.01 -15.94 3.38
C ARG A 150 2.66 -15.71 4.74
N PHE A 151 1.96 -15.02 5.62
CA PHE A 151 2.46 -14.56 6.91
C PHE A 151 1.47 -14.95 7.99
N LYS A 152 1.95 -15.41 9.15
CA LYS A 152 1.08 -15.54 10.32
C LYS A 152 0.92 -14.17 10.98
N LEU A 153 -0.25 -13.91 11.57
CA LEU A 153 -0.50 -12.65 12.28
C LEU A 153 0.44 -12.54 13.49
N SER A 154 0.66 -13.65 14.21
CA SER A 154 1.60 -13.74 15.33
C SER A 154 3.02 -13.31 14.95
N ASP A 155 3.55 -13.77 13.82
CA ASP A 155 4.88 -13.40 13.31
C ASP A 155 5.00 -11.90 13.01
N ILE A 156 3.93 -11.28 12.50
CA ILE A 156 3.91 -9.84 12.22
C ILE A 156 3.92 -9.05 13.54
N VAL A 157 3.17 -9.50 14.54
CA VAL A 157 3.18 -8.87 15.87
C VAL A 157 4.56 -8.98 16.50
N LEU A 158 5.20 -10.16 16.46
CA LEU A 158 6.56 -10.36 16.94
C LEU A 158 7.58 -9.49 16.20
N PHE A 159 7.42 -9.31 14.89
CA PHE A 159 8.26 -8.43 14.10
C PHE A 159 8.12 -6.97 14.54
N VAL A 160 6.89 -6.49 14.75
CA VAL A 160 6.62 -5.12 15.20
C VAL A 160 7.16 -4.89 16.61
N ASP A 161 7.03 -5.86 17.51
CA ASP A 161 7.56 -5.78 18.87
C ASP A 161 9.10 -5.71 18.88
N LYS A 162 9.77 -6.55 18.09
CA LYS A 162 11.23 -6.62 18.02
C LYS A 162 11.88 -5.44 17.30
N HIS A 163 11.32 -5.00 16.17
CA HIS A 163 11.96 -4.03 15.29
C HIS A 163 11.28 -2.65 15.31
N GLY A 164 10.08 -2.55 15.88
CA GLY A 164 9.24 -1.36 15.76
C GLY A 164 8.75 -1.12 14.33
N ARG A 165 8.28 0.10 14.07
CA ARG A 165 7.78 0.51 12.74
C ARG A 165 8.88 0.59 11.67
N PHE A 166 10.09 0.96 12.08
CA PHE A 166 11.23 1.19 11.20
C PHE A 166 12.43 0.37 11.67
N PRO A 167 12.56 -0.88 11.19
CA PRO A 167 13.73 -1.70 11.48
C PRO A 167 14.98 -1.00 10.93
N LYS A 168 16.01 -0.84 11.76
CA LYS A 168 17.34 -0.36 11.35
C LYS A 168 18.25 -1.55 11.06
#